data_AF-A0A353WTE4-F1
#
_entry.id   AF-A0A353WTE4-F1
#
_cell.length_a   1.000
_cell.length_b   1.000
_cell.length_c   1.000
_cell.angle_alpha   90.00
_cell.angle_beta   90.00
_cell.angle_gamma   90.00
#
_symmetry.space_group_name_H-M   'P 1'
#
loop_
_entity.id
_entity.type
_entity.pdbx_description
1 polymer ?
#
loop_
_entity_poly.entity_id
_entity_poly.type
_entity_poly.pdbx_seq_one_letter_code
_entity_poly.pdbx_strand_id
1 'polypeptide(L)'
;MRVCRAAVVAFALLSLSSCERKLQSSRQTIGLVSDILDGKYPEELSTISYASSPVRSGEIYLLGSTYYCSAFADRFEVFDKRDNVDGSRRPDMLPDFAGETLASISDDSVFGDDSLGRIQMRERVVRLALAALDTVTHISPYDLDGLRYKAPSKMIVLGEPSFAEFGGFDLDTLFRSTNCDVPIISPVDLMLKQVFEANKSRSVNLGIIANTERVSASVYASRFREAASRYCSNGAKCVIVNSFGRDSLIHRLIGQYSKDNTAPLDAIIVDDISLDIPLLKSELADIISILNEDSITLGKMIADGFLMLDSFDTAASACYDILRSNNLFTHNISLPQLVTYLPVSKPESDDRSIILIPGSYVQN
;
A
#
# COMPACT_ATOMS: atom_id res chain seq x y z
N MET A 1 30.66 21.19 46.50
CA MET A 1 29.25 20.69 46.62
C MET A 1 28.30 21.08 45.48
N ARG A 2 28.67 21.95 44.51
CA ARG A 2 27.80 22.26 43.34
C ARG A 2 28.04 21.35 42.13
N VAL A 3 29.22 20.74 42.01
CA VAL A 3 29.59 19.88 40.86
C VAL A 3 28.89 18.51 40.89
N CYS A 4 28.66 17.94 42.08
CA CYS A 4 27.97 16.64 42.19
C CYS A 4 26.47 16.68 41.83
N ARG A 5 25.79 17.83 41.98
CA ARG A 5 24.36 17.94 41.63
C ARG A 5 24.13 18.03 40.12
N ALA A 6 25.04 18.65 39.37
CA ALA A 6 24.94 18.73 37.92
C ALA A 6 25.17 17.36 37.25
N ALA A 7 26.10 16.56 37.76
CA ALA A 7 26.38 15.22 37.24
C ALA A 7 25.20 14.25 37.43
N VAL A 8 24.49 14.33 38.57
CA VAL A 8 23.33 13.47 38.84
C VAL A 8 22.12 13.83 37.97
N VAL A 9 21.91 15.12 37.68
CA VAL A 9 20.83 15.55 36.78
C VAL A 9 21.13 15.18 35.32
N ALA A 10 22.41 15.27 34.89
CA ALA A 10 22.81 14.83 33.56
C ALA A 10 22.67 13.31 33.37
N PHE A 11 23.00 12.50 34.40
CA PHE A 11 22.81 11.04 34.35
C PHE A 11 21.33 10.63 34.37
N ALA A 12 20.50 11.34 35.13
CA ALA A 12 19.05 11.11 35.15
C ALA A 12 18.39 11.47 33.81
N LEU A 13 18.81 12.58 33.17
CA LEU A 13 18.32 12.97 31.84
C LEU A 13 18.75 11.99 30.73
N LEU A 14 19.97 11.43 30.81
CA LEU A 14 20.43 10.42 29.85
C LEU A 14 19.73 9.05 30.03
N SER A 15 19.28 8.73 31.25
CA SER A 15 18.52 7.49 31.51
C SER A 15 17.06 7.54 31.08
N LEU A 16 16.48 8.73 30.90
CA LEU A 16 15.09 8.92 30.42
C LEU A 16 14.99 8.92 28.89
N SER A 17 16.10 9.03 28.16
CA SER A 17 16.15 8.99 26.69
C SER A 17 16.37 7.58 26.12
N SER A 18 16.45 6.54 26.95
CA SER A 18 16.81 5.18 26.53
C SER A 18 15.70 4.13 26.72
N CYS A 19 14.45 4.58 26.84
CA CYS A 19 13.28 3.69 26.81
C CYS A 19 12.32 4.07 25.67
N GLU A 20 12.84 4.15 24.45
CA GLU A 20 12.06 3.61 23.34
C GLU A 20 12.01 2.10 23.56
N ARG A 21 10.93 1.62 24.17
CA ARG A 21 10.54 0.22 24.03
C ARG A 21 10.25 0.01 22.54
N LYS A 22 11.28 -0.32 21.75
CA LYS A 22 11.08 -1.08 20.52
C LYS A 22 10.31 -2.32 20.94
N LEU A 23 9.01 -2.34 20.66
CA LEU A 23 8.25 -3.58 20.61
C LEU A 23 8.98 -4.44 19.58
N GLN A 24 9.84 -5.32 20.07
CA GLN A 24 10.49 -6.31 19.24
C GLN A 24 9.37 -7.21 18.75
N SER A 25 8.97 -7.00 17.50
CA SER A 25 7.96 -7.80 16.82
C SER A 25 8.32 -9.27 17.00
N SER A 26 7.44 -10.04 17.65
CA SER A 26 7.59 -11.49 17.77
C SER A 26 7.40 -12.23 16.44
N ARG A 27 7.14 -11.50 15.35
CA ARG A 27 6.98 -12.05 14.00
C ARG A 27 8.36 -12.36 13.43
N GLN A 28 8.59 -13.62 13.10
CA GLN A 28 9.81 -14.06 12.41
C GLN A 28 9.71 -13.81 10.90
N THR A 29 10.82 -13.39 10.30
CA THR A 29 10.99 -13.33 8.84
C THR A 29 10.92 -14.73 8.24
N ILE A 30 10.57 -14.81 6.95
CA ILE A 30 10.65 -16.08 6.21
C ILE A 30 12.10 -16.50 5.96
N GLY A 31 12.29 -17.80 5.67
CA GLY A 31 13.60 -18.37 5.36
C GLY A 31 14.34 -17.62 4.25
N LEU A 32 13.66 -17.27 3.16
CA LEU A 32 14.26 -16.50 2.06
C LEU A 32 14.90 -15.19 2.52
N VAL A 33 14.21 -14.40 3.34
CA VAL A 33 14.74 -13.11 3.82
C VAL A 33 15.96 -13.34 4.71
N SER A 34 15.89 -14.30 5.63
CA SER A 34 17.03 -14.64 6.48
C SER A 34 18.22 -15.11 5.64
N ASP A 35 17.99 -15.94 4.63
CA ASP A 35 19.03 -16.45 3.74
C ASP A 35 19.67 -15.34 2.88
N ILE A 36 18.89 -14.36 2.41
CA ILE A 36 19.41 -13.17 1.73
C ILE A 36 20.28 -12.35 2.67
N LEU A 37 19.81 -12.07 3.88
CA LEU A 37 20.55 -11.27 4.88
C LEU A 37 21.83 -11.99 5.36
N ASP A 38 21.82 -13.32 5.37
CA ASP A 38 22.99 -14.16 5.67
C ASP A 38 23.97 -14.28 4.48
N GLY A 39 23.65 -13.69 3.33
CA GLY A 39 24.52 -13.67 2.15
C GLY A 39 24.50 -14.94 1.28
N LYS A 40 23.50 -15.81 1.46
CA LYS A 40 23.34 -17.01 0.61
C LYS A 40 22.88 -16.69 -0.81
N TYR A 41 22.29 -15.51 -1.00
CA TYR A 41 21.73 -14.99 -2.24
C TYR A 41 22.46 -13.69 -2.66
N PRO A 42 23.68 -13.79 -3.21
CA PRO A 42 24.52 -12.63 -3.50
C PRO A 42 24.00 -11.79 -4.66
N GLU A 43 23.28 -12.36 -5.62
CA GLU A 43 22.67 -11.63 -6.73
C GLU A 43 21.56 -10.70 -6.22
N GLU A 44 20.68 -11.20 -5.37
CA GLU A 44 19.62 -10.43 -4.73
C GLU A 44 20.18 -9.31 -3.86
N LEU A 45 21.22 -9.59 -3.06
CA LEU A 45 21.91 -8.54 -2.29
C LEU A 45 22.53 -7.47 -3.19
N SER A 46 23.12 -7.87 -4.32
CA SER A 46 23.68 -6.94 -5.31
C SER A 46 22.57 -6.07 -5.92
N THR A 47 21.43 -6.66 -6.27
CA THR A 47 20.26 -5.93 -6.80
C THR A 47 19.74 -4.92 -5.79
N ILE A 48 19.58 -5.31 -4.53
CA ILE A 48 19.14 -4.40 -3.46
C ILE A 48 20.17 -3.28 -3.26
N SER A 49 21.46 -3.61 -3.22
CA SER A 49 22.52 -2.62 -3.04
C SER A 49 22.63 -1.65 -4.23
N TYR A 50 22.35 -2.10 -5.45
CA TYR A 50 22.37 -1.26 -6.64
C TYR A 50 21.19 -0.27 -6.63
N ALA A 51 19.99 -0.76 -6.29
CA ALA A 51 18.77 0.04 -6.24
C ALA A 51 18.57 0.78 -4.90
N SER A 52 19.50 0.69 -3.95
CA SER A 52 19.30 1.12 -2.56
C SER A 52 18.96 2.60 -2.42
N SER A 53 19.36 3.44 -3.38
CA SER A 53 19.05 4.86 -3.38
C SER A 53 18.19 5.20 -4.60
N PRO A 54 16.90 5.55 -4.42
CA PRO A 54 16.02 5.85 -5.54
C PRO A 54 16.51 7.06 -6.33
N VAL A 55 16.43 6.98 -7.65
CA VAL A 55 16.84 8.05 -8.58
C VAL A 55 15.64 8.54 -9.39
N ARG A 56 15.72 9.79 -9.89
CA ARG A 56 14.65 10.39 -10.69
C ARG A 56 14.27 9.59 -11.93
N SER A 57 15.23 8.94 -12.59
CA SER A 57 14.98 8.11 -13.77
C SER A 57 14.42 6.72 -13.45
N GLY A 58 14.24 6.38 -12.18
CA GLY A 58 13.58 5.14 -11.77
C GLY A 58 12.09 5.18 -12.07
N GLU A 59 11.44 4.03 -11.96
CA GLU A 59 10.01 3.83 -12.24
C GLU A 59 9.21 3.68 -10.93
N ILE A 60 7.91 4.00 -11.00
CA ILE A 60 6.98 3.74 -9.89
C ILE A 60 6.35 2.38 -10.13
N TYR A 61 6.66 1.41 -9.28
CA TYR A 61 6.17 0.04 -9.44
C TYR A 61 4.86 -0.20 -8.71
N LEU A 62 3.88 -0.79 -9.39
CA LEU A 62 2.61 -1.23 -8.83
C LEU A 62 2.60 -2.77 -8.78
N LEU A 63 2.53 -3.34 -7.58
CA LEU A 63 2.44 -4.79 -7.38
C LEU A 63 1.01 -5.18 -7.01
N GLY A 64 0.41 -6.11 -7.74
CA GLY A 64 -0.97 -6.54 -7.53
C GLY A 64 -1.43 -7.60 -8.51
N SER A 65 -2.67 -8.05 -8.37
CA SER A 65 -3.37 -8.75 -9.46
C SER A 65 -3.60 -7.82 -10.65
N THR A 66 -3.88 -8.39 -11.82
CA THR A 66 -4.19 -7.65 -13.05
C THR A 66 -5.33 -6.66 -12.82
N TYR A 67 -6.32 -7.01 -11.99
CA TYR A 67 -7.43 -6.13 -11.63
C TYR A 67 -6.97 -4.83 -10.97
N TYR A 68 -6.14 -4.91 -9.92
CA TYR A 68 -5.65 -3.72 -9.22
C TYR A 68 -4.65 -2.95 -10.10
N CYS A 69 -3.71 -3.63 -10.75
CA CYS A 69 -2.70 -3.00 -11.60
C CYS A 69 -3.32 -2.17 -12.73
N SER A 70 -4.27 -2.75 -13.49
CA SER A 70 -4.95 -2.02 -14.56
C SER A 70 -5.75 -0.83 -14.04
N ALA A 71 -6.51 -1.02 -12.96
CA ALA A 71 -7.33 0.05 -12.40
C ALA A 71 -6.50 1.20 -11.81
N PHE A 72 -5.36 0.91 -11.20
CA PHE A 72 -4.42 1.95 -10.76
C PHE A 72 -3.80 2.68 -11.96
N ALA A 73 -3.34 1.94 -12.96
CA ALA A 73 -2.71 2.49 -14.15
C ALA A 73 -3.64 3.50 -14.88
N ASP A 74 -4.88 3.11 -15.14
CA ASP A 74 -5.89 3.96 -15.79
C ASP A 74 -6.16 5.25 -15.00
N ARG A 75 -6.25 5.15 -13.67
CA ARG A 75 -6.57 6.31 -12.83
C ARG A 75 -5.39 7.25 -12.66
N PHE A 76 -4.16 6.72 -12.61
CA PHE A 76 -2.96 7.55 -12.54
C PHE A 76 -2.73 8.37 -13.82
N GLU A 77 -3.08 7.84 -14.99
CA GLU A 77 -2.91 8.52 -16.29
C GLU A 77 -3.58 9.91 -16.31
N VAL A 78 -4.71 10.03 -15.63
CA VAL A 78 -5.56 11.23 -15.62
C VAL A 78 -5.63 11.93 -14.27
N PHE A 79 -4.86 11.48 -13.27
CA PHE A 79 -4.91 12.05 -11.93
C PHE A 79 -4.31 13.44 -11.90
N ASP A 80 -5.12 14.44 -11.59
CA ASP A 80 -4.73 15.85 -11.49
C ASP A 80 -5.43 16.46 -10.26
N LYS A 81 -4.66 16.63 -9.18
CA LYS A 81 -5.13 17.24 -7.92
C LYS A 81 -4.16 18.26 -7.37
N ARG A 82 -2.94 18.33 -7.91
CA ARG A 82 -1.87 19.18 -7.44
C ARG A 82 -1.35 20.05 -8.58
N ASP A 83 -0.86 21.21 -8.22
CA ASP A 83 -0.14 22.06 -9.15
C ASP A 83 1.28 21.48 -9.29
N ASN A 84 1.69 21.12 -10.50
CA ASN A 84 2.96 20.45 -10.75
C ASN A 84 4.17 21.38 -10.54
N VAL A 85 3.96 22.70 -10.48
CA VAL A 85 5.00 23.69 -10.24
C VAL A 85 5.20 23.90 -8.74
N ASP A 86 4.14 24.27 -8.03
CA ASP A 86 4.23 24.70 -6.62
C ASP A 86 3.78 23.65 -5.59
N GLY A 87 3.13 22.56 -6.03
CA GLY A 87 2.64 21.47 -5.19
C GLY A 87 1.37 21.79 -4.39
N SER A 88 0.75 22.94 -4.64
CA SER A 88 -0.50 23.34 -3.99
C SER A 88 -1.65 22.40 -4.35
N ARG A 89 -2.69 22.36 -3.51
CA ARG A 89 -3.88 21.51 -3.71
C ARG A 89 -4.86 22.15 -4.70
N ARG A 90 -4.39 22.43 -5.91
CA ARG A 90 -5.17 22.94 -7.02
C ARG A 90 -4.71 22.25 -8.30
N PRO A 91 -5.63 21.65 -9.07
CA PRO A 91 -5.27 21.04 -10.34
C PRO A 91 -4.80 22.11 -11.34
N ASP A 92 -3.82 21.76 -12.18
CA ASP A 92 -3.24 22.65 -13.20
C ASP A 92 -3.52 22.17 -14.64
N MET A 93 -4.41 21.18 -14.80
CA MET A 93 -4.78 20.54 -16.06
C MET A 93 -3.65 19.67 -16.67
N LEU A 94 -2.59 19.40 -15.91
CA LEU A 94 -1.56 18.43 -16.25
C LEU A 94 -1.63 17.28 -15.22
N PRO A 95 -1.57 16.00 -15.65
CA PRO A 95 -1.53 14.91 -14.69
C PRO A 95 -0.39 15.09 -13.68
N ASP A 96 -0.67 14.86 -12.40
CA ASP A 96 0.26 14.98 -11.26
C ASP A 96 1.53 14.10 -11.44
N PHE A 97 1.45 13.09 -12.30
CA PHE A 97 2.52 12.14 -12.62
C PHE A 97 3.02 12.30 -14.06
N ALA A 98 2.84 13.48 -14.68
CA ALA A 98 3.40 13.78 -15.99
C ALA A 98 4.91 13.55 -16.01
N GLY A 99 5.39 12.90 -17.08
CA GLY A 99 6.79 12.50 -17.24
C GLY A 99 7.16 11.19 -16.54
N GLU A 100 6.29 10.63 -15.71
CA GLU A 100 6.55 9.39 -14.98
C GLU A 100 6.22 8.14 -15.78
N THR A 101 6.94 7.07 -15.47
CA THR A 101 6.61 5.72 -15.93
C THR A 101 6.09 4.90 -14.76
N LEU A 102 4.88 4.37 -14.93
CA LEU A 102 4.21 3.49 -13.98
C LEU A 102 4.30 2.06 -14.49
N ALA A 103 5.07 1.25 -13.78
CA ALA A 103 5.35 -0.13 -14.14
C ALA A 103 4.53 -1.08 -13.25
N SER A 104 3.57 -1.77 -13.83
CA SER A 104 2.81 -2.81 -13.13
C SER A 104 3.53 -4.15 -13.22
N ILE A 105 3.68 -4.85 -12.10
CA ILE A 105 3.98 -6.29 -12.08
C ILE A 105 2.70 -7.00 -11.68
N SER A 106 1.98 -7.50 -12.67
CA SER A 106 0.66 -8.10 -12.51
C SER A 106 0.79 -9.60 -12.27
N ASP A 107 0.40 -10.07 -11.10
CA ASP A 107 0.49 -11.49 -10.73
C ASP A 107 -0.84 -12.00 -10.15
N ASP A 108 -1.65 -12.63 -11.02
CA ASP A 108 -2.91 -13.25 -10.62
C ASP A 108 -2.70 -14.61 -9.92
N SER A 109 -1.48 -15.16 -9.94
CA SER A 109 -1.19 -16.48 -9.36
C SER A 109 -0.95 -16.43 -7.84
N VAL A 110 -0.61 -15.28 -7.27
CA VAL A 110 -0.19 -15.17 -5.87
C VAL A 110 -1.31 -15.52 -4.89
N PHE A 111 -2.55 -15.09 -5.20
CA PHE A 111 -3.72 -15.24 -4.33
C PHE A 111 -4.91 -15.91 -5.01
N GLY A 112 -4.76 -16.30 -6.28
CA GLY A 112 -5.79 -17.03 -7.04
C GLY A 112 -5.90 -18.51 -6.69
N ASP A 113 -4.95 -19.07 -5.93
CA ASP A 113 -4.94 -20.47 -5.51
C ASP A 113 -4.85 -20.59 -3.98
N ASP A 114 -5.94 -21.00 -3.35
CA ASP A 114 -6.03 -21.31 -1.91
C ASP A 114 -5.06 -22.43 -1.48
N SER A 115 -4.46 -23.17 -2.43
CA SER A 115 -3.46 -24.19 -2.15
C SER A 115 -2.08 -23.62 -1.77
N LEU A 116 -1.80 -22.36 -2.12
CA LEU A 116 -0.54 -21.72 -1.80
C LEU A 116 -0.46 -21.46 -0.28
N GLY A 117 0.52 -22.08 0.38
CA GLY A 117 0.73 -21.88 1.80
C GLY A 117 1.17 -20.44 2.11
N ARG A 118 0.83 -19.94 3.31
CA ARG A 118 1.19 -18.59 3.76
C ARG A 118 2.67 -18.25 3.55
N ILE A 119 3.59 -19.19 3.78
CA ILE A 119 5.04 -18.96 3.57
C ILE A 119 5.36 -18.71 2.09
N GLN A 120 4.72 -19.43 1.16
CA GLN A 120 4.94 -19.27 -0.28
C GLN A 120 4.39 -17.93 -0.76
N MET A 121 3.25 -17.47 -0.23
CA MET A 121 2.70 -16.14 -0.53
C MET A 121 3.67 -15.03 -0.07
N ARG A 122 4.22 -15.16 1.15
CA ARG A 122 5.24 -14.23 1.67
C ARG A 122 6.48 -14.21 0.77
N GLU A 123 6.99 -15.38 0.40
CA GLU A 123 8.15 -15.54 -0.49
C GLU A 123 7.89 -14.88 -1.85
N ARG A 124 6.73 -15.14 -2.45
CA ARG A 124 6.35 -14.59 -3.75
C ARG A 124 6.33 -13.07 -3.73
N VAL A 125 5.73 -12.45 -2.71
CA VAL A 125 5.73 -10.97 -2.58
C VAL A 125 7.15 -10.41 -2.45
N VAL A 126 8.03 -11.06 -1.69
CA VAL A 126 9.45 -10.64 -1.59
C VAL A 126 10.12 -10.70 -2.96
N ARG A 127 9.96 -11.80 -3.70
CA ARG A 127 10.54 -11.95 -5.03
C ARG A 127 10.01 -10.93 -6.05
N LEU A 128 8.72 -10.59 -6.00
CA LEU A 128 8.14 -9.57 -6.87
C LEU A 128 8.72 -8.18 -6.57
N ALA A 129 8.96 -7.83 -5.31
CA ALA A 129 9.61 -6.58 -4.96
C ALA A 129 11.09 -6.56 -5.39
N LEU A 130 11.81 -7.68 -5.28
CA LEU A 130 13.18 -7.79 -5.79
C LEU A 130 13.21 -7.63 -7.31
N ALA A 131 12.26 -8.22 -8.03
CA ALA A 131 12.11 -8.03 -9.47
C ALA A 131 11.78 -6.57 -9.86
N ALA A 132 11.06 -5.83 -9.00
CA ALA A 132 10.84 -4.40 -9.18
C ALA A 132 12.15 -3.59 -9.05
N LEU A 133 13.06 -3.99 -8.17
CA LEU A 133 14.40 -3.37 -8.01
C LEU A 133 15.37 -3.75 -9.14
N ASP A 134 15.23 -4.95 -9.70
CA ASP A 134 16.09 -5.43 -10.78
C ASP A 134 15.96 -4.55 -12.04
N THR A 135 16.96 -4.57 -12.90
CA THR A 135 16.95 -3.90 -14.20
C THR A 135 16.74 -4.87 -15.36
N VAL A 136 16.70 -6.17 -15.10
CA VAL A 136 16.61 -7.19 -16.15
C VAL A 136 15.16 -7.61 -16.41
N THR A 137 14.84 -7.81 -17.68
CA THR A 137 13.59 -8.39 -18.18
C THR A 137 13.89 -9.34 -19.32
N HIS A 138 12.96 -10.23 -19.61
CA HIS A 138 13.07 -11.20 -20.68
C HIS A 138 12.04 -10.95 -21.78
N ILE A 139 12.46 -11.19 -23.01
CA ILE A 139 11.60 -11.17 -24.19
C ILE A 139 10.50 -12.22 -24.09
N SER A 140 10.86 -13.43 -23.68
CA SER A 140 9.99 -14.60 -23.66
C SER A 140 10.41 -15.51 -22.52
N PRO A 141 9.49 -16.32 -21.95
CA PRO A 141 9.86 -17.30 -20.93
C PRO A 141 10.80 -18.39 -21.48
N TYR A 142 10.89 -18.53 -22.81
CA TYR A 142 11.71 -19.53 -23.50
C TYR A 142 12.99 -18.95 -24.12
N ASP A 143 13.18 -17.64 -24.07
CA ASP A 143 14.36 -16.95 -24.62
C ASP A 143 15.11 -16.23 -23.49
N LEU A 144 15.96 -17.00 -22.80
CA LEU A 144 16.75 -16.50 -21.68
C LEU A 144 17.92 -15.60 -22.13
N ASP A 145 18.35 -15.71 -23.39
CA ASP A 145 19.38 -14.87 -23.99
C ASP A 145 18.80 -13.52 -24.48
N GLY A 146 17.51 -13.48 -24.78
CA GLY A 146 16.73 -12.30 -25.13
C GLY A 146 16.48 -11.35 -23.96
N LEU A 147 17.55 -10.70 -23.47
CA LEU A 147 17.47 -9.74 -22.37
C LEU A 147 17.06 -8.34 -22.84
N ARG A 148 16.18 -7.71 -22.08
CA ARG A 148 15.90 -6.28 -22.15
C ARG A 148 16.13 -5.64 -20.79
N TYR A 149 16.40 -4.34 -20.80
CA TYR A 149 16.57 -3.57 -19.57
C TYR A 149 15.35 -2.72 -19.26
N LYS A 150 14.97 -2.67 -17.99
CA LYS A 150 13.97 -1.77 -17.41
C LYS A 150 14.64 -0.85 -16.39
N ALA A 151 14.00 0.25 -16.03
CA ALA A 151 14.50 1.07 -14.92
C ALA A 151 14.24 0.38 -13.58
N PRO A 152 15.13 0.54 -12.58
CA PRO A 152 14.87 0.06 -11.23
C PRO A 152 13.74 0.89 -10.59
N SER A 153 13.11 0.34 -9.57
CA SER A 153 12.08 1.07 -8.83
C SER A 153 12.65 2.25 -8.06
N LYS A 154 12.00 3.41 -8.17
CA LYS A 154 12.18 4.53 -7.23
C LYS A 154 11.10 4.57 -6.16
N MET A 155 10.07 3.76 -6.33
CA MET A 155 8.97 3.56 -5.38
C MET A 155 8.26 2.25 -5.71
N ILE A 156 7.76 1.57 -4.68
CA ILE A 156 6.94 0.37 -4.81
C ILE A 156 5.61 0.60 -4.09
N VAL A 157 4.51 0.36 -4.79
CA VAL A 157 3.15 0.38 -4.26
C VAL A 157 2.66 -1.06 -4.20
N LEU A 158 2.38 -1.55 -2.98
CA LEU A 158 1.67 -2.80 -2.75
C LEU A 158 0.17 -2.52 -2.97
N GLY A 159 -0.22 -2.47 -4.25
CA GLY A 159 -1.53 -1.98 -4.69
C GLY A 159 -2.70 -2.84 -4.19
N GLU A 160 -2.48 -4.14 -4.04
CA GLU A 160 -3.47 -5.06 -3.47
C GLU A 160 -3.17 -5.34 -1.97
N PRO A 161 -4.17 -5.26 -1.07
CA PRO A 161 -3.98 -5.46 0.38
C PRO A 161 -3.30 -6.76 0.79
N SER A 162 -3.50 -7.84 0.01
CA SER A 162 -2.88 -9.14 0.22
C SER A 162 -1.34 -9.03 0.24
N PHE A 163 -0.75 -8.21 -0.63
CA PHE A 163 0.71 -8.01 -0.67
C PHE A 163 1.24 -7.43 0.64
N ALA A 164 0.51 -6.51 1.27
CA ALA A 164 0.88 -5.93 2.56
C ALA A 164 0.73 -6.93 3.71
N GLU A 165 -0.34 -7.72 3.73
CA GLU A 165 -0.56 -8.76 4.76
C GLU A 165 0.53 -9.83 4.75
N PHE A 166 0.86 -10.34 3.55
CA PHE A 166 1.81 -11.42 3.41
C PHE A 166 3.25 -10.89 3.38
N GLY A 167 3.62 -9.99 2.47
CA GLY A 167 5.02 -9.57 2.31
C GLY A 167 5.44 -8.33 3.09
N GLY A 168 4.52 -7.48 3.55
CA GLY A 168 4.86 -6.15 4.10
C GLY A 168 5.90 -6.18 5.23
N PHE A 169 5.79 -7.11 6.17
CA PHE A 169 6.77 -7.27 7.26
C PHE A 169 8.15 -7.75 6.79
N ASP A 170 8.15 -8.68 5.83
CA ASP A 170 9.39 -9.26 5.29
C ASP A 170 10.15 -8.24 4.46
N LEU A 171 9.44 -7.48 3.62
CA LEU A 171 10.00 -6.38 2.82
C LEU A 171 10.55 -5.27 3.70
N ASP A 172 9.79 -4.82 4.71
CA ASP A 172 10.23 -3.79 5.65
C ASP A 172 11.50 -4.23 6.41
N THR A 173 11.56 -5.50 6.82
CA THR A 173 12.74 -6.04 7.50
C THR A 173 13.94 -6.13 6.56
N LEU A 174 13.74 -6.64 5.34
CA LEU A 174 14.79 -6.77 4.34
C LEU A 174 15.37 -5.40 4.00
N PHE A 175 14.53 -4.45 3.58
CA PHE A 175 14.97 -3.13 3.10
C PHE A 175 15.67 -2.34 4.20
N ARG A 176 15.16 -2.36 5.44
CA ARG A 176 15.83 -1.72 6.58
C ARG A 176 17.18 -2.36 6.91
N SER A 177 17.27 -3.68 6.83
CA SER A 177 18.51 -4.41 7.18
C SER A 177 19.59 -4.23 6.11
N THR A 178 19.21 -3.93 4.87
CA THR A 178 20.12 -3.69 3.75
C THR A 178 20.34 -2.20 3.44
N ASN A 179 19.74 -1.28 4.22
CA ASN A 179 19.74 0.17 3.93
C ASN A 179 19.22 0.51 2.52
N CYS A 180 18.16 -0.17 2.08
CA CYS A 180 17.44 0.20 0.87
C CYS A 180 16.41 1.29 1.20
N ASP A 181 16.61 2.48 0.63
CA ASP A 181 15.77 3.67 0.83
C ASP A 181 14.60 3.76 -0.16
N VAL A 182 14.42 2.75 -1.02
CA VAL A 182 13.27 2.72 -1.94
C VAL A 182 11.97 2.65 -1.12
N PRO A 183 11.09 3.66 -1.21
CA PRO A 183 9.85 3.70 -0.45
C PRO A 183 8.90 2.60 -0.90
N ILE A 184 8.39 1.84 0.08
CA ILE A 184 7.30 0.88 -0.11
C ILE A 184 6.06 1.43 0.59
N ILE A 185 4.97 1.56 -0.15
CA ILE A 185 3.68 1.99 0.40
C ILE A 185 2.61 0.93 0.18
N SER A 186 1.63 0.90 1.07
CA SER A 186 0.41 0.11 0.91
C SER A 186 -0.81 1.01 1.08
N PRO A 187 -1.71 1.12 0.10
CA PRO A 187 -2.88 1.98 0.17
C PRO A 187 -3.76 1.70 1.40
N VAL A 188 -4.03 0.42 1.69
CA VAL A 188 -4.84 0.04 2.86
C VAL A 188 -4.19 0.47 4.18
N ASP A 189 -2.87 0.32 4.31
CA ASP A 189 -2.15 0.71 5.52
C ASP A 189 -2.08 2.23 5.68
N LEU A 190 -1.95 2.96 4.57
CA LEU A 190 -1.98 4.42 4.56
C LEU A 190 -3.36 4.94 4.99
N MET A 191 -4.44 4.36 4.46
CA MET A 191 -5.79 4.73 4.86
C MET A 191 -6.05 4.42 6.34
N LEU A 192 -5.67 3.22 6.81
CA LEU A 192 -5.79 2.86 8.23
C LEU A 192 -4.98 3.83 9.11
N LYS A 193 -3.73 4.13 8.72
CA LYS A 193 -2.90 5.12 9.41
C LYS A 193 -3.61 6.46 9.53
N GLN A 194 -4.16 7.01 8.44
CA GLN A 194 -4.86 8.30 8.47
C GLN A 194 -6.06 8.27 9.43
N VAL A 195 -6.87 7.20 9.40
CA VAL A 195 -8.04 7.07 10.29
C VAL A 195 -7.61 7.03 11.77
N PHE A 196 -6.62 6.21 12.12
CA PHE A 196 -6.13 6.12 13.49
C PHE A 196 -5.41 7.40 13.94
N GLU A 197 -4.67 8.06 13.05
CA GLU A 197 -3.99 9.31 13.37
C GLU A 197 -4.97 10.47 13.61
N ALA A 198 -6.08 10.52 12.88
CA ALA A 198 -7.16 11.49 13.09
C ALA A 198 -7.92 11.25 14.41
N ASN A 199 -7.85 10.04 14.97
CA ASN A 199 -8.64 9.62 16.13
C ASN A 199 -7.80 9.13 17.32
N LYS A 200 -6.55 9.60 17.46
CA LYS A 200 -5.57 9.14 18.48
C LYS A 200 -6.07 9.13 19.93
N SER A 201 -7.05 9.96 20.27
CA SER A 201 -7.56 10.12 21.63
C SER A 201 -8.71 9.18 21.99
N ARG A 202 -9.18 8.33 21.06
CA ARG A 202 -10.35 7.47 21.28
C ARG A 202 -10.27 6.14 20.52
N SER A 203 -11.20 5.24 20.86
CA SER A 203 -11.41 4.01 20.11
C SER A 203 -11.98 4.32 18.72
N VAL A 204 -11.44 3.67 17.69
CA VAL A 204 -11.86 3.86 16.29
C VAL A 204 -12.96 2.88 15.90
N ASN A 205 -14.02 3.39 15.28
CA ASN A 205 -15.06 2.62 14.61
C ASN A 205 -14.95 2.82 13.10
N LEU A 206 -14.61 1.76 12.37
CA LEU A 206 -14.28 1.81 10.95
C LEU A 206 -15.22 0.93 10.12
N GLY A 207 -15.71 1.47 9.01
CA GLY A 207 -16.28 0.71 7.90
C GLY A 207 -15.24 0.44 6.81
N ILE A 208 -15.24 -0.75 6.24
CA ILE A 208 -14.45 -1.08 5.04
C ILE A 208 -15.40 -1.60 3.96
N ILE A 209 -15.36 -0.95 2.79
CA ILE A 209 -16.04 -1.41 1.56
C ILE A 209 -14.96 -1.97 0.64
N ALA A 210 -15.04 -3.27 0.34
CA ALA A 210 -14.02 -3.97 -0.42
C ALA A 210 -14.62 -5.07 -1.29
N ASN A 211 -13.92 -5.45 -2.36
CA ASN A 211 -14.29 -6.60 -3.17
C ASN A 211 -13.83 -7.89 -2.49
N THR A 212 -14.70 -8.47 -1.65
CA THR A 212 -14.33 -9.64 -0.84
C THR A 212 -14.29 -10.95 -1.64
N GLU A 213 -14.71 -10.93 -2.90
CA GLU A 213 -14.53 -12.06 -3.83
C GLU A 213 -13.10 -12.12 -4.38
N ARG A 214 -12.39 -10.98 -4.39
CA ARG A 214 -10.98 -10.90 -4.81
C ARG A 214 -10.01 -10.96 -3.64
N VAL A 215 -10.29 -10.21 -2.58
CA VAL A 215 -9.44 -10.15 -1.39
C VAL A 215 -10.24 -10.58 -0.18
N SER A 216 -9.83 -11.67 0.48
CA SER A 216 -10.55 -12.19 1.64
C SER A 216 -10.76 -11.13 2.72
N ALA A 217 -11.97 -11.06 3.30
CA ALA A 217 -12.27 -10.18 4.43
C ALA A 217 -11.31 -10.37 5.61
N SER A 218 -10.71 -11.56 5.75
CA SER A 218 -9.70 -11.85 6.76
C SER A 218 -8.42 -11.02 6.62
N VAL A 219 -8.05 -10.63 5.38
CA VAL A 219 -6.90 -9.75 5.10
C VAL A 219 -7.16 -8.38 5.71
N TYR A 220 -8.28 -7.75 5.39
CA TYR A 220 -8.67 -6.46 5.97
C TYR A 220 -8.80 -6.51 7.49
N ALA A 221 -9.41 -7.57 8.03
CA ALA A 221 -9.52 -7.77 9.47
C ALA A 221 -8.14 -7.95 10.16
N SER A 222 -7.18 -8.58 9.47
CA SER A 222 -5.79 -8.69 9.94
C SER A 222 -5.10 -7.33 9.95
N ARG A 223 -5.12 -6.60 8.82
CA ARG A 223 -4.53 -5.25 8.70
C ARG A 223 -5.11 -4.28 9.73
N PHE A 224 -6.44 -4.28 9.90
CA PHE A 224 -7.10 -3.44 10.90
C PHE A 224 -6.62 -3.75 12.33
N ARG A 225 -6.54 -5.04 12.71
CA ARG A 225 -6.05 -5.42 14.04
C ARG A 225 -4.61 -5.01 14.27
N GLU A 226 -3.76 -5.15 13.26
CA GLU A 226 -2.37 -4.68 13.35
C GLU A 226 -2.31 -3.17 13.55
N ALA A 227 -3.08 -2.40 12.78
CA ALA A 227 -3.17 -0.95 12.94
C ALA A 227 -3.72 -0.55 14.33
N ALA A 228 -4.83 -1.15 14.77
CA ALA A 228 -5.40 -0.90 16.09
C ALA A 228 -4.40 -1.17 17.22
N SER A 229 -3.64 -2.27 17.12
CA SER A 229 -2.57 -2.60 18.07
C SER A 229 -1.44 -1.57 18.03
N ARG A 230 -1.03 -1.11 16.83
CA ARG A 230 0.04 -0.12 16.65
C ARG A 230 -0.31 1.23 17.26
N TYR A 231 -1.58 1.63 17.19
CA TYR A 231 -2.08 2.89 17.72
C TYR A 231 -2.69 2.78 19.13
N CYS A 232 -2.56 1.62 19.80
CA CYS A 232 -3.10 1.37 21.14
C CYS A 232 -4.61 1.67 21.28
N SER A 233 -5.37 1.48 20.20
CA SER A 233 -6.81 1.78 20.15
C SER A 233 -7.61 0.59 20.69
N ASN A 234 -7.63 0.47 22.02
CA ASN A 234 -8.36 -0.60 22.70
C ASN A 234 -9.87 -0.49 22.46
N GLY A 235 -10.48 -1.60 22.02
CA GLY A 235 -11.91 -1.65 21.71
C GLY A 235 -12.27 -1.09 20.34
N ALA A 236 -11.29 -0.87 19.46
CA ALA A 236 -11.55 -0.46 18.08
C ALA A 236 -12.36 -1.53 17.35
N LYS A 237 -13.31 -1.09 16.52
CA LYS A 237 -14.25 -1.97 15.83
C LYS A 237 -14.18 -1.74 14.33
N CYS A 238 -14.32 -2.82 13.58
CA CYS A 238 -14.31 -2.79 12.13
C CYS A 238 -15.44 -3.65 11.58
N VAL A 239 -16.18 -3.13 10.62
CA VAL A 239 -17.15 -3.88 9.81
C VAL A 239 -16.72 -3.84 8.36
N ILE A 240 -16.65 -5.01 7.74
CA ILE A 240 -16.24 -5.19 6.35
C ILE A 240 -17.45 -5.61 5.55
N VAL A 241 -17.74 -4.85 4.49
CA VAL A 241 -18.87 -5.09 3.59
C VAL A 241 -18.32 -5.34 2.19
N ASN A 242 -18.80 -6.42 1.57
CA ASN A 242 -18.50 -6.69 0.16
C ASN A 242 -19.01 -5.52 -0.70
N SER A 243 -18.31 -5.14 -1.76
CA SER A 243 -18.73 -4.08 -2.69
C SER A 243 -19.80 -4.54 -3.68
N PHE A 244 -20.02 -5.84 -3.85
CA PHE A 244 -21.05 -6.36 -4.74
C PHE A 244 -22.48 -6.17 -4.23
N GLY A 245 -23.40 -5.79 -5.12
CA GLY A 245 -24.83 -5.66 -4.86
C GLY A 245 -25.47 -4.50 -5.63
N ARG A 246 -26.81 -4.47 -5.68
CA ARG A 246 -27.57 -3.35 -6.26
C ARG A 246 -28.03 -2.32 -5.22
N ASP A 247 -27.81 -2.61 -3.94
CA ASP A 247 -28.25 -1.76 -2.84
C ASP A 247 -27.21 -0.68 -2.53
N SER A 248 -27.63 0.43 -1.91
CA SER A 248 -26.71 1.47 -1.42
C SER A 248 -25.67 0.85 -0.47
N LEU A 249 -24.40 0.98 -0.84
CA LEU A 249 -23.29 0.38 -0.10
C LEU A 249 -23.13 1.05 1.27
N ILE A 250 -23.34 2.37 1.34
CA ILE A 250 -23.23 3.11 2.59
C ILE A 250 -24.35 2.70 3.56
N HIS A 251 -25.60 2.60 3.09
CA HIS A 251 -26.72 2.13 3.92
C HIS A 251 -26.49 0.70 4.43
N ARG A 252 -26.02 -0.20 3.57
CA ARG A 252 -25.72 -1.57 3.96
C ARG A 252 -24.62 -1.63 5.02
N LEU A 253 -23.57 -0.84 4.86
CA LEU A 253 -22.47 -0.76 5.82
C LEU A 253 -22.96 -0.26 7.18
N ILE A 254 -23.66 0.88 7.22
CA ILE A 254 -24.17 1.45 8.47
C ILE A 254 -25.17 0.50 9.11
N GLY A 255 -26.06 -0.12 8.32
CA GLY A 255 -27.05 -1.09 8.79
C GLY A 255 -26.44 -2.39 9.32
N GLN A 256 -25.31 -2.85 8.80
CA GLN A 256 -24.56 -3.96 9.40
C GLN A 256 -23.84 -3.54 10.66
N TYR A 257 -23.22 -2.36 10.65
CA TYR A 257 -22.51 -1.82 11.79
C TYR A 257 -23.43 -1.56 13.01
N SER A 258 -24.61 -1.01 12.79
CA SER A 258 -25.55 -0.64 13.86
C SER A 258 -26.18 -1.84 14.59
N LYS A 259 -26.10 -3.06 14.05
CA LYS A 259 -26.59 -4.28 14.71
C LYS A 259 -25.89 -4.56 16.04
N ASP A 260 -24.57 -4.32 16.06
CA ASP A 260 -23.71 -4.67 17.20
C ASP A 260 -23.08 -3.43 17.86
N ASN A 261 -23.36 -2.23 17.35
CA ASN A 261 -22.68 -1.00 17.73
C ASN A 261 -23.62 0.18 17.87
N THR A 262 -23.46 0.90 18.98
CA THR A 262 -24.21 2.14 19.28
C THR A 262 -23.34 3.38 19.17
N ALA A 263 -22.02 3.23 19.08
CA ALA A 263 -21.09 4.35 18.90
C ALA A 263 -21.04 4.78 17.43
N PRO A 264 -20.87 6.07 17.10
CA PRO A 264 -20.75 6.53 15.72
C PRO A 264 -19.52 5.94 14.99
N LEU A 265 -19.64 5.75 13.68
CA LEU A 265 -18.55 5.46 12.76
C LEU A 265 -17.67 6.69 12.60
N ASP A 266 -16.36 6.47 12.60
CA ASP A 266 -15.35 7.51 12.46
C ASP A 266 -14.86 7.65 11.04
N ALA A 267 -14.88 6.53 10.30
CA ALA A 267 -14.48 6.53 8.92
C ALA A 267 -15.10 5.39 8.13
N ILE A 268 -15.13 5.59 6.80
CA ILE A 268 -15.24 4.52 5.82
C ILE A 268 -14.00 4.54 4.93
N ILE A 269 -13.41 3.37 4.76
CA ILE A 269 -12.36 3.11 3.78
C ILE A 269 -12.97 2.34 2.61
N VAL A 270 -12.70 2.77 1.38
CA VAL A 270 -13.12 2.12 0.14
C VAL A 270 -11.90 1.58 -0.59
N ASP A 271 -11.74 0.26 -0.57
CA ASP A 271 -10.61 -0.41 -1.24
C ASP A 271 -10.96 -0.99 -2.61
N ASP A 272 -12.26 -1.18 -2.90
CA ASP A 272 -12.66 -1.52 -4.26
C ASP A 272 -12.47 -0.30 -5.19
N ILE A 273 -11.39 -0.36 -5.96
CA ILE A 273 -10.94 0.68 -6.88
C ILE A 273 -11.90 0.90 -8.07
N SER A 274 -12.81 -0.04 -8.34
CA SER A 274 -13.80 0.08 -9.41
C SER A 274 -15.05 0.87 -9.02
N LEU A 275 -15.20 1.22 -7.73
CA LEU A 275 -16.35 1.99 -7.27
C LEU A 275 -16.25 3.48 -7.61
N ASP A 276 -17.41 4.06 -7.95
CA ASP A 276 -17.57 5.50 -8.14
C ASP A 276 -17.59 6.22 -6.78
N ILE A 277 -16.44 6.76 -6.40
CA ILE A 277 -16.26 7.48 -5.13
C ILE A 277 -17.16 8.73 -5.04
N PRO A 278 -17.27 9.59 -6.07
CA PRO A 278 -18.27 10.67 -6.10
C PRO A 278 -19.70 10.20 -5.79
N LEU A 279 -20.15 9.09 -6.37
CA LEU A 279 -21.48 8.54 -6.09
C LEU A 279 -21.63 8.16 -4.62
N LEU A 280 -20.66 7.44 -4.04
CA LEU A 280 -20.70 7.05 -2.63
C LEU A 280 -20.65 8.26 -1.68
N LYS A 281 -19.91 9.32 -2.05
CA LYS A 281 -19.92 10.59 -1.32
C LYS A 281 -21.29 11.28 -1.37
N SER A 282 -21.99 11.20 -2.50
CA SER A 282 -23.37 11.68 -2.63
C SER A 282 -24.31 10.87 -1.73
N GLU A 283 -24.23 9.53 -1.74
CA GLU A 283 -25.04 8.68 -0.86
C GLU A 283 -24.82 9.02 0.62
N LEU A 284 -23.57 9.23 1.03
CA LEU A 284 -23.22 9.62 2.39
C LEU A 284 -23.82 11.01 2.74
N ALA A 285 -23.77 11.96 1.81
CA ALA A 285 -24.35 13.28 2.03
C ALA A 285 -25.87 13.21 2.23
N ASP A 286 -26.56 12.34 1.49
CA ASP A 286 -28.01 12.12 1.62
C ASP A 286 -28.38 11.48 2.97
N ILE A 287 -27.53 10.58 3.49
CA ILE A 287 -27.72 9.97 4.82
C ILE A 287 -27.53 11.00 5.94
N ILE A 288 -26.56 11.92 5.79
CA ILE A 288 -26.28 12.96 6.77
C ILE A 288 -27.35 14.07 6.72
N SER A 289 -28.00 14.25 5.58
CA SER A 289 -29.05 15.25 5.38
C SER A 289 -30.26 14.97 6.28
N ILE A 290 -30.64 15.97 7.09
CA ILE A 290 -31.73 15.91 8.11
C ILE A 290 -33.13 15.89 7.46
N LEU A 291 -33.23 15.80 6.13
CA LEU A 291 -34.48 15.97 5.40
C LEU A 291 -35.41 14.74 5.46
N ASN A 292 -34.96 13.58 5.95
CA ASN A 292 -35.75 12.35 6.09
C ASN A 292 -35.62 11.72 7.49
N GLU A 293 -36.71 11.17 8.05
CA GLU A 293 -36.71 10.52 9.38
C GLU A 293 -35.75 9.31 9.47
N ASP A 294 -35.64 8.50 8.40
CA ASP A 294 -34.69 7.38 8.32
C ASP A 294 -33.23 7.88 8.31
N SER A 295 -32.96 9.02 7.65
CA SER A 295 -31.67 9.69 7.64
C SER A 295 -31.30 10.26 9.01
N ILE A 296 -32.26 10.65 9.86
CA ILE A 296 -31.98 11.12 11.22
C ILE A 296 -31.39 10.01 12.09
N THR A 297 -31.81 8.76 11.89
CA THR A 297 -31.32 7.62 12.69
C THR A 297 -29.95 7.17 12.20
N LEU A 298 -29.76 7.06 10.89
CA LEU A 298 -28.49 6.65 10.29
C LEU A 298 -27.43 7.75 10.37
N GLY A 299 -27.80 9.02 10.22
CA GLY A 299 -26.90 10.17 10.35
C GLY A 299 -26.26 10.27 11.73
N LYS A 300 -26.98 9.89 12.80
CA LYS A 300 -26.42 9.80 14.17
C LYS A 300 -25.33 8.73 14.32
N MET A 301 -25.27 7.78 13.39
CA MET A 301 -24.23 6.75 13.35
C MET A 301 -22.95 7.25 12.65
N ILE A 302 -22.89 8.52 12.22
CA ILE A 302 -21.73 9.14 11.59
C ILE A 302 -21.14 10.15 12.58
N ALA A 303 -19.84 10.05 12.88
CA ALA A 303 -19.16 10.93 13.81
C ALA A 303 -18.96 12.35 13.24
N ASP A 304 -18.88 13.33 14.14
CA ASP A 304 -18.33 14.64 13.79
C ASP A 304 -16.86 14.49 13.36
N GLY A 305 -16.51 15.00 12.18
CA GLY A 305 -15.17 14.82 11.60
C GLY A 305 -14.96 13.48 10.89
N PHE A 306 -16.04 12.82 10.47
CA PHE A 306 -16.01 11.59 9.69
C PHE A 306 -15.09 11.66 8.47
N LEU A 307 -14.32 10.59 8.25
CA LEU A 307 -13.42 10.47 7.10
C LEU A 307 -13.94 9.44 6.09
N MET A 308 -13.92 9.81 4.81
CA MET A 308 -14.11 8.86 3.72
C MET A 308 -12.86 8.84 2.86
N LEU A 309 -12.18 7.70 2.85
CA LEU A 309 -10.92 7.51 2.12
C LEU A 309 -11.10 6.42 1.07
N ASP A 310 -10.49 6.60 -0.10
CA ASP A 310 -10.38 5.55 -1.10
C ASP A 310 -8.91 5.21 -1.40
N SER A 311 -8.71 3.97 -1.84
CA SER A 311 -7.40 3.36 -2.05
C SER A 311 -6.56 4.13 -3.07
N PHE A 312 -7.16 4.55 -4.18
CA PHE A 312 -6.45 5.24 -5.25
C PHE A 312 -6.01 6.65 -4.82
N ASP A 313 -6.94 7.50 -4.37
CA ASP A 313 -6.62 8.87 -3.97
C ASP A 313 -5.56 8.91 -2.85
N THR A 314 -5.65 7.96 -1.92
CA THR A 314 -4.69 7.84 -0.81
C THR A 314 -3.30 7.45 -1.29
N ALA A 315 -3.21 6.44 -2.17
CA ALA A 315 -1.95 6.01 -2.74
C ALA A 315 -1.31 7.10 -3.60
N ALA A 316 -2.07 7.69 -4.51
CA ALA A 316 -1.59 8.74 -5.41
C ALA A 316 -1.10 9.97 -4.64
N SER A 317 -1.84 10.40 -3.62
CA SER A 317 -1.41 11.51 -2.76
C SER A 317 -0.10 11.19 -2.03
N ALA A 318 0.05 9.97 -1.51
CA ALA A 318 1.27 9.54 -0.84
C ALA A 318 2.46 9.43 -1.81
N CYS A 319 2.25 8.87 -3.00
CA CYS A 319 3.25 8.83 -4.06
C CYS A 319 3.75 10.24 -4.38
N TYR A 320 2.82 11.17 -4.65
CA TYR A 320 3.15 12.56 -4.97
C TYR A 320 3.96 13.22 -3.85
N ASP A 321 3.48 13.14 -2.60
CA ASP A 321 4.14 13.78 -1.46
C ASP A 321 5.56 13.21 -1.24
N ILE A 322 5.75 11.89 -1.41
CA ILE A 322 7.08 11.26 -1.31
C ILE A 322 7.98 11.70 -2.46
N LEU A 323 7.51 11.68 -3.70
CA LEU A 323 8.32 12.09 -4.86
C LEU A 323 8.73 13.57 -4.76
N ARG A 324 7.80 14.44 -4.33
CA ARG A 324 8.05 15.87 -4.19
C ARG A 324 9.05 16.16 -3.07
N SER A 325 8.85 15.58 -1.89
CA SER A 325 9.70 15.81 -0.71
C SER A 325 11.13 15.28 -0.89
N ASN A 326 11.31 14.24 -1.70
CA ASN A 326 12.60 13.64 -2.00
C ASN A 326 13.19 14.06 -3.36
N ASN A 327 12.52 14.97 -4.08
CA ASN A 327 12.99 15.47 -5.37
C ASN A 327 13.21 14.36 -6.43
N LEU A 328 12.27 13.40 -6.48
CA LEU A 328 12.33 12.17 -7.28
C LEU A 328 11.48 12.22 -8.57
N PHE A 329 10.79 13.33 -8.84
CA PHE A 329 10.05 13.48 -10.09
C PHE A 329 10.97 13.45 -11.32
N THR A 330 10.56 12.71 -12.35
CA THR A 330 11.11 12.74 -13.69
C THR A 330 10.69 14.07 -14.30
N HIS A 331 11.56 15.08 -14.26
CA HIS A 331 11.26 16.43 -14.78
C HIS A 331 11.15 16.45 -16.32
N ASN A 332 10.12 15.81 -16.85
CA ASN A 332 9.81 15.71 -18.26
C ASN A 332 8.34 16.08 -18.48
N ILE A 333 8.05 16.82 -19.54
CA ILE A 333 6.68 17.23 -19.88
C ILE A 333 6.15 16.24 -20.91
N SER A 334 5.62 15.13 -20.42
CA SER A 334 4.91 14.14 -21.23
C SER A 334 3.76 13.54 -20.42
N LEU A 335 2.80 12.90 -21.10
CA LEU A 335 1.82 12.08 -20.39
C LEU A 335 2.52 10.96 -19.61
N PRO A 336 1.94 10.50 -18.48
CA PRO A 336 2.43 9.31 -17.78
C PRO A 336 2.50 8.12 -18.75
N GLN A 337 3.56 7.32 -18.65
CA GLN A 337 3.71 6.09 -19.42
C GLN A 337 3.29 4.89 -18.57
N LEU A 338 2.54 3.97 -19.18
CA LEU A 338 2.09 2.76 -18.52
C LEU A 338 2.82 1.55 -19.12
N VAL A 339 3.43 0.74 -18.26
CA VAL A 339 4.11 -0.50 -18.65
C VAL A 339 3.59 -1.63 -17.77
N THR A 340 3.36 -2.80 -18.36
CA THR A 340 2.94 -3.99 -17.61
C THR A 340 3.93 -5.11 -17.82
N TYR A 341 4.30 -5.77 -16.73
CA TYR A 341 5.14 -6.95 -16.67
C TYR A 341 4.37 -8.12 -16.07
N LEU A 342 4.60 -9.30 -16.62
CA LEU A 342 4.11 -10.57 -16.14
C LEU A 342 5.26 -11.33 -15.49
N PRO A 343 5.16 -11.66 -14.19
CA PRO A 343 6.16 -12.45 -13.50
C PRO A 343 5.96 -13.94 -13.78
N VAL A 344 7.00 -14.59 -14.30
CA VAL A 344 7.01 -16.05 -14.49
C VAL A 344 8.16 -16.66 -13.70
N SER A 345 7.97 -17.91 -13.25
CA SER A 345 9.05 -18.65 -12.61
C SER A 345 10.18 -18.87 -13.62
N LYS A 346 11.42 -18.65 -13.19
CA LYS A 346 12.60 -18.93 -13.99
C LYS A 346 12.66 -20.43 -14.28
N PRO A 347 12.57 -20.88 -15.56
CA PRO A 347 12.42 -22.29 -15.88
C PRO A 347 13.54 -23.19 -15.37
N GLU A 348 14.76 -22.64 -15.30
CA GLU A 348 15.98 -23.38 -14.94
C GLU A 348 16.33 -23.30 -13.45
N SER A 349 15.50 -22.65 -12.63
CA SER A 349 15.84 -22.39 -11.23
C SER A 349 14.92 -23.09 -10.25
N ASP A 350 15.50 -23.97 -9.44
CA ASP A 350 14.79 -24.65 -8.34
C ASP A 350 14.47 -23.71 -7.17
N ASP A 351 15.08 -22.53 -7.16
CA ASP A 351 14.91 -21.54 -6.10
C ASP A 351 13.62 -20.69 -6.24
N ARG A 352 12.76 -20.95 -7.23
CA ARG A 352 11.55 -20.17 -7.51
C ARG A 352 11.80 -18.68 -7.82
N SER A 353 12.99 -18.33 -8.29
CA SER A 353 13.29 -17.00 -8.83
C SER A 353 12.29 -16.64 -9.94
N ILE A 354 12.07 -15.33 -10.07
CA ILE A 354 11.09 -14.76 -10.98
C ILE A 354 11.84 -14.01 -12.08
N ILE A 355 11.39 -14.17 -13.31
CA ILE A 355 11.75 -13.30 -14.41
C ILE A 355 10.52 -12.50 -14.85
N LEU A 356 10.72 -11.28 -15.33
CA LEU A 356 9.65 -10.42 -15.83
C LEU A 356 9.61 -10.44 -17.35
N ILE A 357 8.40 -10.59 -17.90
CA ILE A 357 8.13 -10.51 -19.34
C ILE A 357 7.20 -9.32 -19.60
N PRO A 358 7.48 -8.43 -20.58
CA PRO A 358 6.55 -7.38 -20.98
C PRO A 358 5.19 -7.96 -21.42
N GLY A 359 4.10 -7.45 -20.85
CA GLY A 359 2.73 -7.91 -21.14
C GLY A 359 2.25 -7.60 -22.57
N SER A 360 2.89 -6.65 -23.25
CA SER A 360 2.62 -6.30 -24.65
C SER A 360 3.62 -6.95 -25.61
N TYR A 361 3.70 -8.29 -25.61
CA TYR A 361 4.30 -9.02 -26.73
C TYR A 361 3.27 -9.15 -27.86
N VAL A 362 3.10 -8.07 -28.64
CA VAL A 362 2.59 -8.24 -30.01
C VAL A 362 3.73 -8.87 -30.80
N GLN A 363 3.60 -10.17 -31.09
CA GLN A 363 4.38 -10.80 -32.16
C GLN A 363 4.07 -10.01 -33.44
N ASN A 364 5.03 -9.20 -33.90
CA ASN A 364 5.00 -8.69 -35.27
C ASN A 364 5.45 -9.79 -36.23
#